data_AF-A0A098B202-F1
#
_entry.id   AF-A0A098B202-F1
#
_cell.length_a   1.000
_cell.length_b   1.000
_cell.length_c   1.000
_cell.angle_alpha   90.00
_cell.angle_beta   90.00
_cell.angle_gamma   90.00
#
_symmetry.space_group_name_H-M   'P 1'
#
loop_
_entity.id
_entity.type
_entity.pdbx_description
1 polymer ?
#
loop_
_entity_poly.entity_id
_entity_poly.type
_entity_poly.pdbx_seq_one_letter_code
_entity_poly.pdbx_strand_id
1 'polypeptide(L)' 'MDTAKAKRALKKLAKQKGISKKEIYREIEIAIAEAMTSPEPQAQAFWKSIPHRRGQPTPEDIIAYIADRVKE' A
#
# COMPACT_ATOMS: atom_id res chain seq x y z
N MET A 1 1.31 -5.05 11.85
CA MET A 1 0.56 -4.46 10.72
C MET A 1 -0.70 -3.75 11.22
N ASP A 2 -0.67 -2.42 11.32
CA ASP A 2 -1.83 -1.58 11.69
C ASP A 2 -2.40 -0.87 10.45
N THR A 3 -3.35 -1.55 9.79
CA THR A 3 -4.03 -1.02 8.59
C THR A 3 -4.97 0.15 8.90
N ALA A 4 -5.44 0.28 10.15
CA ALA A 4 -6.26 1.41 10.57
C ALA A 4 -5.44 2.71 10.64
N LYS A 5 -4.15 2.63 10.99
CA LYS A 5 -3.22 3.76 10.90
C LYS A 5 -2.97 4.17 9.45
N ALA A 6 -2.76 3.20 8.54
CA ALA A 6 -2.61 3.48 7.10
C ALA A 6 -3.84 4.20 6.53
N LYS A 7 -5.05 3.70 6.81
CA LYS A 7 -6.31 4.32 6.38
C LYS A 7 -6.47 5.76 6.89
N ARG A 8 -6.10 6.03 8.14
CA ARG A 8 -6.11 7.39 8.72
C ARG A 8 -5.10 8.31 8.02
N ALA A 9 -3.92 7.81 7.71
CA ALA A 9 -2.89 8.56 6.98
C ALA A 9 -3.38 8.95 5.57
N LEU A 10 -3.97 8.02 4.82
CA LEU A 10 -4.56 8.30 3.50
C LEU A 10 -5.66 9.35 3.56
N LYS A 11 -6.56 9.27 4.57
CA LYS A 11 -7.59 10.30 4.78
C LYS A 11 -6.99 11.67 5.09
N LYS A 12 -5.91 11.73 5.87
CA LYS A 12 -5.21 12.99 6.19
C LYS A 12 -4.54 13.56 4.95
N LEU A 13 -3.88 12.73 4.16
CA LEU A 13 -3.23 13.12 2.90
C LEU A 13 -4.24 13.70 1.89
N ALA A 14 -5.39 13.04 1.73
CA ALA A 14 -6.50 13.53 0.89
C ALA A 14 -6.89 14.96 1.27
N LYS A 15 -7.11 15.20 2.57
CA LYS A 15 -7.47 16.53 3.08
C LYS A 15 -6.36 17.55 2.87
N GLN A 16 -5.10 17.17 3.09
CA GLN A 16 -3.95 18.07 2.96
C GLN A 16 -3.70 18.49 1.51
N LYS A 17 -3.89 17.57 0.55
CA LYS A 17 -3.65 17.82 -0.87
C LYS A 17 -4.87 18.40 -1.60
N GLY A 18 -6.05 18.44 -0.94
CA GLY A 18 -7.30 18.84 -1.60
C GLY A 18 -7.77 17.83 -2.65
N ILE A 19 -7.32 16.58 -2.55
CA ILE A 19 -7.60 15.51 -3.52
C ILE A 19 -8.66 14.57 -2.92
N SER A 20 -9.53 14.02 -3.77
CA SER A 20 -10.51 13.04 -3.33
C SER A 20 -9.83 11.76 -2.83
N LYS A 21 -10.44 11.07 -1.86
CA LYS A 21 -9.92 9.76 -1.44
C LYS A 21 -9.80 8.82 -2.64
N LYS A 22 -10.84 8.76 -3.47
CA LYS A 22 -10.89 7.88 -4.64
C LYS A 22 -9.66 8.06 -5.54
N GLU A 23 -9.24 9.29 -5.76
CA GLU A 23 -8.06 9.58 -6.60
C GLU A 23 -6.77 9.07 -5.94
N ILE A 24 -6.59 9.31 -4.63
CA ILE A 24 -5.41 8.78 -3.92
C ILE A 24 -5.35 7.25 -3.98
N TYR A 25 -6.48 6.58 -3.77
CA TYR A 25 -6.52 5.12 -3.87
C TYR A 25 -6.20 4.65 -5.28
N ARG A 26 -6.75 5.31 -6.30
CA ARG A 26 -6.48 4.99 -7.71
C ARG A 26 -5.00 5.11 -8.06
N GLU A 27 -4.36 6.22 -7.70
CA GLU A 27 -2.93 6.44 -7.95
C GLU A 27 -2.06 5.37 -7.27
N ILE A 28 -2.40 5.01 -6.03
CA ILE A 28 -1.68 3.96 -5.29
C ILE A 28 -1.90 2.59 -5.95
N GLU A 29 -3.12 2.26 -6.36
CA GLU A 29 -3.43 1.02 -7.06
C GLU A 29 -2.67 0.90 -8.39
N ILE A 30 -2.54 2.00 -9.14
CA ILE A 30 -1.75 2.05 -10.38
C ILE A 30 -0.27 1.76 -10.07
N ALA A 31 0.31 2.44 -9.07
CA ALA A 31 1.70 2.24 -8.69
C ALA A 31 1.97 0.80 -8.20
N ILE A 32 1.03 0.21 -7.46
CA ILE A 32 1.12 -1.20 -7.02
C ILE A 32 1.05 -2.13 -8.22
N ALA A 33 0.10 -1.93 -9.13
CA ALA A 33 -0.06 -2.76 -10.31
C ALA A 33 1.20 -2.75 -11.17
N GLU A 34 1.78 -1.57 -11.41
CA GLU A 34 3.07 -1.42 -12.09
C GLU A 34 4.19 -2.16 -11.35
N ALA A 35 4.34 -1.94 -10.04
CA ALA A 35 5.39 -2.56 -9.25
C ALA A 35 5.24 -4.09 -9.12
N MET A 36 4.03 -4.64 -9.24
CA MET A 36 3.78 -6.08 -9.28
C MET A 36 4.22 -6.73 -10.60
N THR A 37 4.40 -5.96 -11.68
CA THR A 37 4.91 -6.49 -12.95
C THR A 37 6.43 -6.72 -12.95
N SER A 38 7.12 -6.30 -11.89
CA SER A 38 8.57 -6.43 -11.80
C SER A 38 9.03 -7.90 -11.92
N PRO A 39 9.95 -8.22 -12.85
CA PRO A 39 10.49 -9.58 -12.98
C PRO A 39 11.49 -9.91 -11.87
N GLU A 40 11.93 -8.92 -11.08
CA GLU A 40 12.96 -9.09 -10.06
C GLU A 40 12.53 -10.11 -8.99
N PRO A 41 13.32 -11.17 -8.73
CA PRO A 41 12.96 -12.18 -7.73
C PRO A 41 12.72 -11.60 -6.33
N GLN A 42 13.46 -10.56 -5.97
CA GLN A 42 13.31 -9.87 -4.69
C GLN A 42 11.98 -9.13 -4.60
N ALA A 43 11.53 -8.49 -5.68
CA ALA A 43 10.22 -7.84 -5.74
C ALA A 43 9.09 -8.87 -5.63
N GLN A 44 9.20 -10.00 -6.34
CA GLN A 44 8.22 -11.09 -6.23
C GLN A 44 8.16 -11.68 -4.82
N ALA A 45 9.32 -11.88 -4.18
CA ALA A 45 9.39 -12.36 -2.79
C ALA A 45 8.76 -11.35 -1.82
N PHE A 46 9.02 -10.06 -2.02
CA PHE A 46 8.38 -9.00 -1.24
C PHE A 46 6.86 -9.07 -1.33
N TRP A 47 6.28 -9.12 -2.53
CA TRP A 47 4.83 -9.20 -2.72
C TRP A 47 4.20 -10.42 -2.06
N LYS A 48 4.84 -11.59 -2.17
CA LYS A 48 4.39 -12.84 -1.52
C LYS A 48 4.47 -12.78 0.01
N SER A 49 5.35 -11.95 0.55
CA SER A 49 5.57 -11.85 2.00
C SER A 49 4.53 -11.00 2.74
N ILE A 50 3.73 -10.20 2.02
CA ILE A 50 2.78 -9.26 2.62
C ILE A 50 1.59 -10.04 3.22
N PRO A 51 1.35 -9.98 4.54
CA PRO A 51 0.16 -10.60 5.12
C PRO A 51 -1.10 -9.88 4.65
N HIS A 52 -2.09 -10.63 4.18
CA HIS A 52 -3.34 -10.08 3.65
C HIS A 52 -4.49 -11.05 3.91
N ARG A 53 -5.69 -10.50 4.14
CA ARG A 53 -6.88 -11.29 4.51
C ARG A 53 -7.73 -11.73 3.30
N ARG A 54 -7.46 -11.19 2.12
CA ARG A 54 -8.19 -11.45 0.87
C ARG A 54 -7.22 -12.04 -0.15
N GLY A 55 -7.70 -12.41 -1.34
CA GLY A 55 -6.84 -13.02 -2.38
C GLY A 55 -5.66 -12.14 -2.86
N GLN A 56 -5.69 -10.82 -2.62
CA GLN A 56 -4.60 -9.89 -2.92
C GLN A 56 -4.49 -8.81 -1.82
N PRO A 57 -3.29 -8.28 -1.55
CA PRO A 57 -3.08 -7.25 -0.54
C PRO A 57 -3.74 -5.93 -0.95
N THR A 58 -4.36 -5.25 0.01
CA THR A 58 -4.93 -3.90 -0.20
C THR A 58 -3.85 -2.81 -0.10
N PRO A 59 -4.10 -1.60 -0.62
CA PRO A 59 -3.22 -0.44 -0.40
C PRO A 59 -2.86 -0.25 1.08
N GLU A 60 -3.82 -0.43 2.00
CA GLU A 60 -3.55 -0.34 3.43
C GLU A 60 -2.65 -1.46 3.97
N ASP A 61 -2.81 -2.69 3.46
CA ASP A 61 -1.95 -3.82 3.86
C ASP A 61 -0.50 -3.52 3.47
N ILE A 62 -0.29 -3.05 2.25
CA ILE A 62 1.03 -2.74 1.69
C ILE A 62 1.67 -1.58 2.45
N ILE A 63 0.95 -0.48 2.66
CA ILE A 63 1.45 0.69 3.39
C ILE A 63 1.82 0.31 4.83
N ALA A 64 0.94 -0.43 5.52
CA ALA A 64 1.19 -0.82 6.90
C ALA A 64 2.38 -1.79 7.00
N TYR A 65 2.55 -2.68 6.03
CA TYR A 65 3.69 -3.59 5.97
C TYR A 65 5.02 -2.88 5.74
N ILE A 66 5.08 -1.99 4.76
CA ILE A 66 6.27 -1.17 4.48
C ILE A 66 6.59 -0.30 5.70
N ALA A 67 5.58 0.34 6.29
CA ALA A 67 5.78 1.19 7.47
C ALA A 67 6.26 0.43 8.70
N ASP A 68 5.96 -0.87 8.84
CA ASP A 68 6.50 -1.69 9.93
C ASP A 68 7.96 -2.11 9.67
N ARG A 69 8.39 -2.25 8.40
CA ARG A 69 9.77 -2.58 8.01
C ARG A 69 10.74 -1.40 8.06
N VAL A 70 10.24 -0.17 7.92
CA VAL A 70 11.10 1.05 7.94
C VAL A 70 11.30 1.60 9.36
N LYS A 71 10.64 1.03 10.38
CA LYS A 71 10.82 1.43 11.78
C LYS A 71 12.08 0.85 12.45
N GLU A 72 12.91 0.15 11.68
CA GLU A 72 14.23 -0.33 12.12
C GLU A 72 15.23 0.81 12.33
#